data_AF-A0A7K2PBB9-F1
#
_entry.id   AF-A0A7K2PBB9-F1
#
_cell.length_a   1.000
_cell.length_b   1.000
_cell.length_c   1.000
_cell.angle_alpha   90.00
_cell.angle_beta   90.00
_cell.angle_gamma   90.00
#
_symmetry.space_group_name_H-M   'P 1'
#
loop_
_entity.id
_entity.type
_entity.pdbx_description
1 polymer ?
#
loop_
_entity_poly.entity_id
_entity_poly.type
_entity_poly.pdbx_seq_one_letter_code
_entity_poly.pdbx_strand_id
1 'polypeptide(L)'
;GGASGAGGHPEGPATGTRSVGAWAGAPRALLALGLLTGVGEEVLFRGYLLTGLREALVPWAALVVQAALFGVHHASFGPRAVPAKAVHGLLWGALTLGSGSLLPAVAAHTVFQVLVCRRLTRAARPTDTTQVGGSPDDHEYDHDRAQGSAAVRRPPMAR
;
A
#
# COMPACT_ATOMS: atom_id res chain seq x y z
N GLY A 1 57.12 -20.77 -18.29
CA GLY A 1 56.47 -21.35 -17.10
C GLY A 1 54.98 -21.20 -17.23
N GLY A 2 54.27 -22.33 -17.13
CA GLY A 2 52.95 -22.48 -16.51
C GLY A 2 51.77 -21.66 -17.03
N ALA A 3 50.92 -22.31 -17.81
CA ALA A 3 49.55 -21.90 -18.05
C ALA A 3 48.61 -22.25 -16.87
N SER A 4 47.42 -21.64 -16.94
CA SER A 4 46.13 -22.20 -16.49
C SER A 4 45.63 -21.82 -15.09
N GLY A 5 44.39 -21.34 -15.07
CA GLY A 5 43.61 -21.02 -13.88
C GLY A 5 42.27 -20.39 -14.24
N ALA A 6 41.59 -20.91 -15.27
CA ALA A 6 40.18 -20.60 -15.53
C ALA A 6 39.33 -21.24 -14.43
N GLY A 7 38.48 -20.45 -13.79
CA GLY A 7 37.56 -20.89 -12.75
C GLY A 7 36.47 -19.85 -12.51
N GLY A 8 35.88 -19.32 -13.58
CA GLY A 8 34.67 -18.51 -13.49
C GLY A 8 33.50 -19.42 -13.13
N HIS A 9 33.17 -19.51 -11.85
CA HIS A 9 31.91 -20.08 -11.42
C HIS A 9 30.77 -19.19 -11.95
N PRO A 10 29.77 -19.73 -12.67
CA PRO A 10 28.57 -18.97 -12.99
C PRO A 10 27.85 -18.69 -11.67
N GLU A 11 27.82 -17.42 -11.26
CA GLU A 11 26.92 -16.98 -10.21
C GLU A 11 25.49 -17.28 -10.65
N GLY A 12 24.93 -18.37 -10.12
CA GLY A 12 23.52 -18.69 -10.28
C GLY A 12 22.69 -17.51 -9.76
N PRO A 13 21.49 -17.25 -10.32
CA PRO A 13 20.70 -16.10 -9.94
C PRO A 13 20.42 -16.17 -8.44
N ALA A 14 21.05 -15.27 -7.68
CA ALA A 14 20.73 -15.01 -6.30
C ALA A 14 19.22 -14.80 -6.23
N THR A 15 18.52 -15.82 -5.74
CA THR A 15 17.07 -15.81 -5.60
C THR A 15 16.77 -14.94 -4.39
N GLY A 16 16.95 -13.63 -4.57
CA GLY A 16 16.62 -12.62 -3.59
C GLY A 16 15.14 -12.75 -3.29
N THR A 17 14.81 -12.88 -2.01
CA THR A 17 13.45 -12.77 -1.51
C THR A 17 12.90 -11.42 -1.96
N ARG A 18 12.11 -11.44 -3.05
CA ARG A 18 11.44 -10.22 -3.53
C ARG A 18 10.62 -9.68 -2.37
N SER A 19 10.99 -8.49 -1.89
CA SER A 19 10.24 -7.80 -0.84
C SER A 19 8.78 -7.66 -1.29
N VAL A 20 7.84 -7.61 -0.35
CA VAL A 20 6.41 -7.37 -0.65
C VAL A 20 6.18 -6.15 -1.55
N GLY A 21 7.11 -5.18 -1.57
CA GLY A 21 7.11 -4.04 -2.49
C GLY A 21 7.24 -4.42 -3.98
N ALA A 22 7.89 -5.54 -4.32
CA ALA A 22 8.01 -6.02 -5.69
C ALA A 22 6.67 -6.45 -6.32
N TRP A 23 5.67 -6.75 -5.50
CA TRP A 23 4.32 -7.13 -5.94
C TRP A 23 3.36 -5.93 -6.06
N ALA A 24 3.78 -4.73 -5.64
CA ALA A 24 2.95 -3.52 -5.75
C ALA A 24 2.56 -3.19 -7.21
N GLY A 25 3.39 -3.60 -8.19
CA GLY A 25 3.09 -3.49 -9.62
C GLY A 25 2.16 -4.58 -10.18
N ALA A 26 1.75 -5.56 -9.38
CA ALA A 26 0.96 -6.72 -9.80
C ALA A 26 -0.39 -6.79 -9.04
N PRO A 27 -1.33 -5.87 -9.31
CA PRO A 27 -2.58 -5.76 -8.55
C PRO A 27 -3.45 -7.03 -8.59
N ARG A 28 -3.39 -7.80 -9.69
CA ARG A 28 -4.10 -9.08 -9.82
C ARG A 28 -3.54 -10.15 -8.89
N ALA A 29 -2.22 -10.21 -8.73
CA ALA A 29 -1.57 -11.16 -7.83
C ALA A 29 -1.86 -10.83 -6.36
N LEU A 30 -1.82 -9.54 -6.00
CA LEU A 30 -2.19 -9.08 -4.66
C LEU A 30 -3.64 -9.40 -4.32
N LEU A 31 -4.56 -9.21 -5.28
CA LEU A 31 -5.96 -9.55 -5.10
C LEU A 31 -6.14 -11.08 -4.93
N ALA A 32 -5.55 -11.89 -5.81
CA ALA A 32 -5.67 -13.35 -5.73
C ALA A 32 -5.12 -13.91 -4.40
N LEU A 33 -3.95 -13.43 -3.98
CA LEU A 33 -3.37 -13.84 -2.70
C LEU A 33 -4.23 -13.37 -1.53
N GLY A 34 -4.68 -12.12 -1.55
CA GLY A 34 -5.55 -11.55 -0.51
C GLY A 34 -6.91 -12.25 -0.39
N LEU A 35 -7.46 -12.75 -1.50
CA LEU A 35 -8.67 -13.57 -1.51
C LEU A 35 -8.41 -14.94 -0.88
N LEU A 36 -7.33 -15.62 -1.30
CA LEU A 36 -6.97 -16.92 -0.77
C LEU A 36 -6.72 -16.87 0.74
N THR A 37 -5.93 -15.89 1.20
CA THR A 37 -5.68 -15.69 2.63
C THR A 37 -6.96 -15.31 3.36
N GLY A 38 -7.79 -14.42 2.79
CA GLY A 38 -9.04 -14.00 3.39
C GLY A 38 -10.03 -15.14 3.60
N VAL A 39 -10.19 -16.03 2.61
CA VAL A 39 -11.03 -17.24 2.76
C VAL A 39 -10.45 -18.19 3.81
N GLY A 40 -9.13 -18.41 3.80
CA GLY A 40 -8.46 -19.24 4.80
C GLY A 40 -8.64 -18.70 6.23
N GLU A 41 -8.56 -17.38 6.40
CA GLU A 41 -8.83 -16.70 7.66
C GLU A 41 -10.27 -16.91 8.13
N GLU A 42 -11.27 -16.78 7.25
CA GLU A 42 -12.66 -17.02 7.65
C GLU A 42 -12.90 -18.48 8.05
N VAL A 43 -12.35 -19.45 7.31
CA VAL A 43 -12.47 -20.87 7.66
C VAL A 43 -11.83 -21.15 9.01
N LEU A 44 -10.61 -20.65 9.25
CA LEU A 44 -9.89 -20.89 10.50
C LEU A 44 -10.56 -20.21 11.69
N PHE A 45 -10.87 -18.91 11.59
CA PHE A 45 -11.34 -18.15 12.73
C PHE A 45 -12.84 -18.32 12.99
N ARG A 46 -13.67 -18.44 11.95
CA ARG A 46 -15.13 -18.51 12.09
C ARG A 46 -15.63 -19.94 11.95
N GLY A 47 -15.07 -20.69 11.00
CA GLY A 47 -15.43 -22.10 10.82
C GLY A 47 -14.95 -22.96 11.98
N TYR A 48 -13.65 -22.92 12.28
CA TYR A 48 -13.05 -23.78 13.30
C TYR A 48 -13.05 -23.14 14.70
N LEU A 49 -12.35 -22.01 14.87
CA LEU A 49 -12.10 -21.44 16.20
C LEU A 49 -13.38 -20.95 16.89
N LEU A 50 -14.22 -20.16 16.21
CA LEU A 50 -15.47 -19.67 16.78
C LEU A 50 -16.41 -20.82 17.14
N THR A 51 -16.54 -21.82 16.26
CA THR A 51 -17.37 -23.01 16.50
C THR A 51 -16.86 -23.79 17.71
N GLY A 52 -15.56 -24.06 17.80
CA GLY A 52 -14.97 -24.76 18.96
C GLY A 52 -15.12 -23.96 20.26
N LEU A 53 -14.93 -22.64 20.24
CA LEU A 53 -15.15 -21.79 21.42
C LEU A 53 -16.60 -21.83 21.89
N ARG A 54 -17.58 -22.02 20.99
CA ARG A 54 -18.99 -22.15 21.36
C ARG A 54 -19.33 -23.45 22.09
N GLU A 55 -18.45 -24.45 22.07
CA GLU A 55 -18.63 -25.66 22.88
C GLU A 55 -18.36 -25.41 24.37
N ALA A 56 -17.51 -24.43 24.69
CA ALA A 56 -17.10 -24.11 26.06
C ALA A 56 -17.64 -22.76 26.57
N LEU A 57 -18.01 -21.83 25.69
CA LEU A 57 -18.39 -20.46 26.03
C LEU A 57 -19.76 -20.08 25.48
N VAL A 58 -20.43 -19.16 26.18
CA VAL A 58 -21.63 -18.50 25.66
C VAL A 58 -21.31 -17.70 24.38
N PRO A 59 -22.28 -17.51 23.46
CA PRO A 59 -21.99 -17.01 22.12
C PRO A 59 -21.23 -15.67 22.06
N TRP A 60 -21.58 -14.73 22.95
CA TRP A 60 -20.92 -13.41 22.98
C TRP A 60 -19.47 -13.50 23.47
N ALA A 61 -19.18 -14.39 24.43
CA ALA A 61 -17.83 -14.59 24.94
C ALA A 61 -16.95 -15.29 23.90
N ALA A 62 -17.48 -16.31 23.23
CA ALA A 62 -16.80 -16.97 22.10
C ALA A 62 -16.46 -15.96 20.99
N LEU A 63 -17.39 -15.06 20.66
CA LEU A 63 -17.19 -13.99 19.68
C LEU A 63 -16.05 -13.04 20.08
N VAL A 64 -16.05 -12.57 21.33
CA VAL A 64 -15.02 -11.64 21.83
C VAL A 64 -13.64 -12.30 21.84
N VAL A 65 -13.53 -13.54 22.34
CA VAL A 65 -12.25 -14.27 22.38
C VAL A 65 -11.74 -14.54 20.96
N GLN A 66 -12.60 -15.01 20.07
CA GLN A 66 -12.24 -15.19 18.65
C GLN A 66 -11.74 -13.88 18.03
N ALA A 67 -12.45 -12.78 18.26
CA ALA A 67 -12.09 -11.48 17.70
C ALA A 67 -10.76 -10.95 18.23
N ALA A 68 -10.49 -11.12 19.53
CA ALA A 68 -9.21 -10.78 20.12
C ALA A 68 -8.06 -11.58 19.49
N LEU A 69 -8.22 -12.90 19.35
CA LEU A 69 -7.24 -13.77 18.70
C LEU A 69 -7.01 -13.39 17.23
N PHE A 70 -8.08 -13.05 16.50
CA PHE A 70 -7.98 -12.54 15.13
C PHE A 70 -7.19 -11.23 15.05
N GLY A 71 -7.41 -10.31 16.01
CA GLY A 71 -6.64 -9.08 16.13
C GLY A 71 -5.16 -9.34 16.38
N VAL A 72 -4.84 -10.20 17.34
CA VAL A 72 -3.45 -10.55 17.71
C VAL A 72 -2.72 -11.26 16.56
N HIS A 73 -3.40 -12.14 15.82
CA HIS A 73 -2.87 -12.78 14.62
C HIS A 73 -2.35 -11.77 13.58
N HIS A 74 -2.92 -10.56 13.58
CA HIS A 74 -2.54 -9.48 12.67
C HIS A 74 -1.47 -8.52 13.23
N ALA A 75 -0.82 -8.83 14.35
CA ALA A 75 0.19 -7.95 14.95
C ALA A 75 1.42 -7.72 14.05
N SER A 76 1.67 -8.59 13.06
CA SER A 76 2.72 -8.43 12.04
C SER A 76 2.52 -7.20 11.15
N PHE A 77 1.30 -6.68 11.03
CA PHE A 77 1.00 -5.40 10.38
C PHE A 77 1.26 -4.18 11.28
N GLY A 78 1.81 -4.42 12.47
CA GLY A 78 2.10 -3.44 13.50
C GLY A 78 1.11 -3.55 14.67
N PRO A 79 1.55 -3.33 15.92
CA PRO A 79 0.70 -3.47 17.12
C PRO A 79 -0.50 -2.52 17.09
N ARG A 80 -0.37 -1.37 16.41
CA ARG A 80 -1.46 -0.40 16.22
C ARG A 80 -2.59 -0.93 15.32
N ALA A 81 -2.34 -1.95 14.51
CA ALA A 81 -3.37 -2.57 13.67
C ALA A 81 -4.26 -3.55 14.45
N VAL A 82 -3.79 -4.07 15.58
CA VAL A 82 -4.47 -5.10 16.38
C VAL A 82 -5.90 -4.68 16.78
N PRO A 83 -6.15 -3.46 17.32
CA PRO A 83 -7.51 -3.07 17.71
C PRO A 83 -8.46 -3.01 16.52
N ALA A 84 -8.02 -2.42 15.40
CA ALA A 84 -8.81 -2.34 14.19
C ALA A 84 -9.13 -3.75 13.64
N LYS A 85 -8.16 -4.67 13.68
CA LYS A 85 -8.36 -6.05 13.25
C LYS A 85 -9.27 -6.82 14.20
N ALA A 86 -9.21 -6.60 15.50
CA ALA A 86 -10.15 -7.17 16.45
C ALA A 86 -11.60 -6.72 16.18
N VAL A 87 -11.81 -5.45 15.81
CA VAL A 87 -13.14 -4.95 15.40
C VAL A 87 -13.65 -5.70 14.17
N HIS A 88 -12.83 -5.91 13.14
CA HIS A 88 -13.21 -6.76 12.00
C HIS A 88 -13.51 -8.20 12.45
N GLY A 89 -12.71 -8.71 13.39
CA GLY A 89 -12.96 -9.91 14.18
C GLY A 89 -14.42 -10.05 14.61
N LEU A 90 -14.88 -9.05 15.38
CA LEU A 90 -16.24 -8.97 15.92
C LEU A 90 -17.29 -8.87 14.82
N LEU A 91 -17.09 -8.01 13.81
CA LEU A 91 -18.08 -7.79 12.75
C LEU A 91 -18.34 -9.05 11.92
N TRP A 92 -17.29 -9.69 11.40
CA TRP A 92 -17.44 -10.90 10.60
C TRP A 92 -17.86 -12.11 11.44
N GLY A 93 -17.39 -12.19 12.69
CA GLY A 93 -17.87 -13.19 13.63
C GLY A 93 -19.37 -13.05 13.92
N ALA A 94 -19.86 -11.82 14.15
CA ALA A 94 -21.28 -11.54 14.35
C ALA A 94 -22.12 -11.89 13.12
N LEU A 95 -21.64 -11.57 11.91
CA LEU A 95 -22.28 -12.00 10.66
C LEU A 95 -22.39 -13.53 10.58
N THR A 96 -21.35 -14.25 10.97
CA THR A 96 -21.36 -15.73 10.98
C THR A 96 -22.37 -16.26 11.98
N LEU A 97 -22.38 -15.73 13.21
CA LEU A 97 -23.33 -16.17 14.24
C LEU A 97 -24.78 -15.86 13.86
N GLY A 98 -25.03 -14.68 13.31
CA GLY A 98 -26.38 -14.24 12.93
C GLY A 98 -26.93 -14.95 11.70
N SER A 99 -26.07 -15.34 10.76
CA SER A 99 -26.49 -16.03 9.52
C SER A 99 -26.38 -17.55 9.57
N GLY A 100 -25.61 -18.11 10.51
CA GLY A 100 -25.24 -19.52 10.52
C GLY A 100 -24.37 -19.95 9.33
N SER A 101 -23.79 -19.00 8.59
CA SER A 101 -23.03 -19.25 7.37
C SER A 101 -21.72 -18.44 7.35
N LEU A 102 -20.68 -19.01 6.75
CA LEU A 102 -19.43 -18.29 6.50
C LEU A 102 -19.54 -17.31 5.32
N LEU A 103 -20.53 -17.49 4.44
CA LEU A 103 -20.61 -16.72 3.20
C LEU A 103 -20.73 -15.20 3.42
N PRO A 104 -21.55 -14.69 4.36
CA PRO A 104 -21.63 -13.25 4.60
C PRO A 104 -20.30 -12.67 5.13
N ALA A 105 -19.59 -13.41 5.97
CA ALA A 105 -18.27 -13.01 6.47
C ALA A 105 -17.23 -12.98 5.35
N VAL A 106 -17.16 -14.02 4.52
CA VAL A 106 -16.28 -14.10 3.34
C VAL A 106 -16.55 -12.97 2.36
N ALA A 107 -17.82 -12.67 2.09
CA ALA A 107 -18.21 -11.57 1.20
C ALA A 107 -17.74 -10.22 1.75
N ALA A 108 -18.02 -9.94 3.03
CA ALA A 108 -17.63 -8.69 3.68
C ALA A 108 -16.09 -8.54 3.75
N HIS A 109 -15.37 -9.62 4.05
CA HIS A 109 -13.91 -9.63 4.07
C HIS A 109 -13.33 -9.41 2.66
N THR A 110 -13.89 -10.05 1.64
CA THR A 110 -13.50 -9.85 0.24
C THR A 110 -13.66 -8.40 -0.19
N VAL A 111 -14.80 -7.77 0.13
CA VAL A 111 -15.05 -6.35 -0.17
C VAL A 111 -14.00 -5.47 0.51
N PHE A 112 -13.70 -5.72 1.79
CA PHE A 112 -12.65 -5.00 2.51
C PHE A 112 -11.28 -5.12 1.84
N GLN A 113 -10.88 -6.34 1.45
CA GLN A 113 -9.60 -6.60 0.78
C GLN A 113 -9.51 -5.88 -0.58
N VAL A 114 -10.60 -5.83 -1.34
CA VAL A 114 -10.68 -5.05 -2.59
C VAL A 114 -10.47 -3.56 -2.34
N LEU A 115 -11.11 -3.00 -1.31
CA LEU A 115 -10.97 -1.59 -0.95
C LEU A 115 -9.54 -1.24 -0.52
N VAL A 116 -8.89 -2.14 0.24
CA VAL A 116 -7.47 -2.01 0.61
C VAL A 116 -6.57 -2.05 -0.62
N CYS A 117 -6.74 -3.03 -1.51
CA CYS A 117 -5.98 -3.12 -2.77
C CYS A 117 -6.15 -1.85 -3.61
N ARG A 118 -7.38 -1.32 -3.72
CA ARG A 118 -7.65 -0.06 -4.43
C ARG A 118 -6.95 1.14 -3.78
N ARG A 119 -6.89 1.21 -2.45
CA ARG A 119 -6.18 2.27 -1.72
C ARG A 119 -4.67 2.20 -1.97
N LEU A 120 -4.09 1.00 -1.86
CA LEU A 120 -2.64 0.80 -2.04
C LEU A 120 -2.21 1.10 -3.47
N THR A 121 -2.98 0.67 -4.46
CA THR A 121 -2.70 0.95 -5.88
C THR A 121 -2.84 2.43 -6.24
N ARG A 122 -3.80 3.16 -5.64
CA ARG A 122 -3.91 4.62 -5.82
C ARG A 122 -2.73 5.37 -5.20
N ALA A 123 -2.30 4.97 -4.01
CA ALA A 123 -1.15 5.57 -3.32
C ALA A 123 0.18 5.33 -4.06
N ALA A 124 0.28 4.26 -4.85
CA ALA A 124 1.46 3.93 -5.63
C ALA A 124 1.55 4.67 -6.98
N ARG A 125 0.52 5.43 -7.40
CA ARG A 125 0.61 6.23 -8.63
C ARG A 125 1.51 7.45 -8.37
N PRO A 126 2.60 7.63 -9.16
CA PRO A 126 3.39 8.85 -9.09
C PRO A 126 2.48 10.05 -9.32
N THR A 127 2.54 11.04 -8.42
CA THR A 127 1.98 12.36 -8.67
C THR A 127 2.70 12.91 -9.90
N ASP A 128 1.96 13.07 -11.00
CA ASP A 128 2.46 13.70 -12.23
C ASP A 128 2.71 15.18 -11.91
N THR A 129 3.85 15.43 -11.27
CA THR A 129 4.32 16.77 -10.96
C THR A 129 5.01 17.23 -12.21
N THR A 130 4.19 17.76 -13.12
CA THR A 130 4.49 18.78 -14.10
C THR A 130 5.91 18.75 -14.63
N GLN A 131 6.02 18.37 -15.91
CA GLN A 131 6.92 18.98 -16.88
C GLN A 131 7.07 20.50 -16.62
N VAL A 132 7.97 20.90 -15.73
CA VAL A 132 8.59 22.23 -15.72
C VAL A 132 9.99 22.02 -16.30
N GLY A 133 9.99 21.61 -17.56
CA GLY A 133 11.16 21.53 -18.43
C GLY A 133 10.84 22.25 -19.74
N GLY A 134 10.23 23.43 -19.63
CA GLY A 134 10.19 24.40 -20.72
C GLY A 134 11.48 25.19 -20.67
N SER A 135 12.43 24.80 -21.52
CA SER A 135 13.68 25.52 -21.78
C SER A 135 13.40 26.98 -22.15
N PRO A 136 14.08 27.98 -21.57
CA PRO A 136 14.23 29.30 -22.18
C PRO A 136 15.63 29.41 -22.80
N ASP A 137 15.83 28.75 -23.94
CA ASP A 137 16.47 29.42 -25.07
C ASP A 137 15.29 30.18 -25.73
N ASP A 138 15.31 31.43 -26.15
CA ASP A 138 16.34 32.19 -26.84
C ASP A 138 15.96 33.68 -26.76
N HIS A 139 16.76 34.52 -26.08
CA HIS A 139 16.85 35.95 -26.38
C HIS A 139 18.30 36.41 -26.21
N GLU A 140 19.00 36.23 -27.32
CA GLU A 140 20.26 36.85 -27.69
C GLU A 140 20.24 38.36 -27.40
N TYR A 141 21.17 38.81 -26.55
CA TYR A 141 21.38 40.21 -26.19
C TYR A 141 22.18 40.86 -27.32
N ASP A 142 21.47 41.50 -28.26
CA ASP A 142 22.09 42.25 -29.35
C ASP A 142 22.71 43.55 -28.82
N HIS A 143 24.02 43.68 -29.03
CA HIS A 143 24.81 44.88 -28.77
C HIS A 143 24.80 45.77 -30.03
N ASP A 144 24.62 47.08 -29.82
CA ASP A 144 24.86 48.18 -30.77
C ASP A 144 23.83 48.43 -31.90
N ARG A 145 22.95 49.42 -31.68
CA ARG A 145 22.82 50.52 -32.65
C ARG A 145 22.33 51.84 -32.06
N ALA A 146 23.09 52.87 -32.42
CA ALA A 146 23.02 54.25 -31.98
C ALA A 146 21.86 55.07 -32.59
N GLN A 147 21.77 56.32 -32.11
CA GLN A 147 21.06 57.50 -32.66
C GLN A 147 19.60 57.63 -32.20
N GLY A 148 19.09 58.71 -31.60
CA GLY A 148 19.58 60.04 -31.26
C GLY A 148 18.37 60.92 -30.90
N SER A 149 18.64 62.11 -30.37
CA SER A 149 17.72 63.26 -30.24
C SER A 149 16.98 63.50 -28.91
N ALA A 150 17.64 64.31 -28.09
CA ALA A 150 17.20 65.61 -27.58
C ALA A 150 16.05 65.72 -26.55
N ALA A 151 16.48 66.33 -25.43
CA ALA A 151 15.81 67.40 -24.68
C ALA A 151 14.94 67.00 -23.47
N VAL A 152 15.38 67.43 -22.28
CA VAL A 152 14.78 68.52 -21.48
C VAL A 152 15.17 68.37 -19.99
N ARG A 153 16.05 69.29 -19.55
CA ARG A 153 16.26 69.93 -18.23
C ARG A 153 15.87 69.20 -16.92
N ARG A 154 16.87 69.01 -16.05
CA ARG A 154 16.80 69.18 -14.56
C ARG A 154 17.06 70.67 -14.21
N PRO A 155 16.99 71.19 -12.95
CA PRO A 155 16.77 70.63 -11.59
C PRO A 155 15.73 71.52 -10.78
N PRO A 156 15.65 71.64 -9.42
CA PRO A 156 16.47 71.08 -8.34
C PRO A 156 15.75 70.48 -7.12
N MET A 157 16.57 69.76 -6.34
CA MET A 157 16.36 69.39 -4.94
C MET A 157 16.70 70.58 -4.03
N ALA A 158 15.80 70.88 -3.09
CA ALA A 158 16.02 71.40 -1.73
C ALA A 158 14.63 71.42 -1.07
N ARG A 159 14.43 70.86 0.13
CA ARG A 159 15.10 71.19 1.38
C ARG A 159 14.92 70.07 2.40
#